data_AF-A0A2W5V8Q7-F1
#
_entry.id   AF-A0A2W5V8Q7-F1
#
_cell.length_a   1.000
_cell.length_b   1.000
_cell.length_c   1.000
_cell.angle_alpha   90.00
_cell.angle_beta   90.00
_cell.angle_gamma   90.00
#
_symmetry.space_group_name_H-M   'P 1'
#
loop_
_entity.id
_entity.type
_entity.pdbx_description
1 polymer ?
#
loop_
_entity_poly.entity_id
_entity_poly.type
_entity_poly.pdbx_seq_one_letter_code
_entity_poly.pdbx_strand_id
1 'polypeptide(L)'
;MTEEKPTWPKWALFAAGAVALSAIPFWLAFSHAVRGVALPIALFVWFVVYLAYVFFGTARLKAGRIGPVMQRYRRRLAIALMTYCVVLMGSIYLLHRVDLSGPLLWLVAAAPAIPILGVLVVMGLYLKEEPDEFERAVHVEAMIWGLGVVLAVTTVWGFLSNANVVPAPPLFLVFPLFCVSWGLSQPFIRRRYQ
;
A
#
# COMPACT_ATOMS: atom_id res chain seq x y z
N MET A 1 35.62 15.08 -17.77
CA MET A 1 34.92 15.20 -16.47
C MET A 1 33.50 15.65 -16.77
N THR A 2 32.55 14.72 -16.83
CA THR A 2 31.13 15.04 -17.05
C THR A 2 30.57 15.55 -15.73
N GLU A 3 30.23 16.84 -15.64
CA GLU A 3 29.49 17.38 -14.49
C GLU A 3 28.16 16.63 -14.35
N GLU A 4 28.05 15.76 -13.35
CA GLU A 4 26.75 15.21 -12.94
C GLU A 4 25.91 16.34 -12.35
N LYS A 5 24.91 16.80 -13.10
CA LYS A 5 23.93 17.78 -12.61
C LYS A 5 23.32 17.30 -11.29
N PRO A 6 23.20 18.16 -10.26
CA PRO A 6 22.70 17.78 -8.94
C PRO A 6 21.27 17.22 -9.04
N THR A 7 21.03 16.08 -8.39
CA THR A 7 19.73 15.37 -8.46
C THR A 7 18.72 15.78 -7.38
N TRP A 8 19.18 16.49 -6.34
CA TRP A 8 18.36 17.08 -5.28
C TRP A 8 17.18 17.96 -5.76
N PRO A 9 17.30 18.82 -6.79
CA PRO A 9 16.17 19.62 -7.28
C PRO A 9 15.00 18.77 -7.76
N LYS A 10 15.24 17.60 -8.35
CA LYS A 10 14.16 16.70 -8.81
C LYS A 10 13.40 16.07 -7.64
N TRP A 11 14.13 15.69 -6.57
CA TRP A 11 13.53 15.16 -5.34
C TRP A 11 12.76 16.22 -4.57
N ALA A 12 13.29 17.46 -4.50
CA ALA A 12 12.61 18.58 -3.87
C ALA A 12 11.30 18.94 -4.58
N LEU A 13 11.30 18.98 -5.92
CA LEU A 13 10.08 19.21 -6.72
C LEU A 13 9.05 18.10 -6.54
N PHE A 14 9.47 16.83 -6.51
CA PHE A 14 8.57 15.70 -6.28
C PHE A 14 7.96 15.74 -4.87
N ALA A 15 8.77 16.03 -3.84
CA ALA A 15 8.32 16.16 -2.46
C ALA A 15 7.33 17.32 -2.31
N ALA A 16 7.61 18.48 -2.92
CA ALA A 16 6.70 19.62 -2.95
C ALA A 16 5.36 19.26 -3.60
N GLY A 17 5.36 18.52 -4.72
CA GLY A 17 4.14 18.04 -5.36
C GLY A 17 3.37 17.01 -4.51
N ALA A 18 4.07 16.12 -3.78
CA ALA A 18 3.43 15.19 -2.86
C ALA A 18 2.75 15.93 -1.68
N VAL A 19 3.43 16.92 -1.12
CA VAL A 19 2.89 17.78 -0.04
C VAL A 19 1.69 18.57 -0.55
N ALA A 20 1.77 19.18 -1.74
CA ALA A 20 0.67 19.91 -2.33
C ALA A 20 -0.55 19.01 -2.57
N LEU A 21 -0.35 17.79 -3.08
CA LEU A 21 -1.44 16.83 -3.26
C LEU A 21 -2.05 16.41 -1.92
N SER A 22 -1.25 16.26 -0.84
CA SER A 22 -1.75 15.90 0.50
C SER A 22 -2.67 16.94 1.15
N ALA A 23 -2.69 18.18 0.65
CA ALA A 23 -3.60 19.22 1.12
C ALA A 23 -5.03 19.09 0.54
N ILE A 24 -5.22 18.36 -0.56
CA ILE A 24 -6.51 18.24 -1.25
C ILE A 24 -7.59 17.54 -0.40
N PRO A 25 -7.32 16.43 0.30
CA PRO A 25 -8.30 15.81 1.21
C PRO A 25 -8.71 16.73 2.35
N PHE A 26 -7.73 17.47 2.90
CA PHE A 26 -7.96 18.41 3.99
C PHE A 26 -8.84 19.58 3.54
N TRP A 27 -8.59 20.11 2.34
CA TRP A 27 -9.42 21.14 1.73
C TRP A 27 -10.82 20.63 1.36
N LEU A 28 -10.96 19.42 0.81
CA LEU A 28 -12.26 18.81 0.51
C LEU A 28 -13.10 18.55 1.78
N ALA A 29 -12.45 18.14 2.87
CA ALA A 29 -13.13 17.93 4.16
C ALA A 29 -13.61 19.26 4.78
N PHE A 30 -12.85 20.35 4.61
CA PHE A 30 -13.13 21.64 5.25
C PHE A 30 -14.00 22.59 4.41
N SER A 31 -13.94 22.49 3.08
CA SER A 31 -14.64 23.41 2.16
C SER A 31 -16.17 23.23 2.15
N HIS A 32 -16.69 22.16 2.77
CA HIS A 32 -18.11 21.75 2.70
C HIS A 32 -18.69 21.63 1.28
N ALA A 33 -17.85 21.72 0.24
CA ALA A 33 -18.25 21.80 -1.16
C ALA A 33 -18.77 20.46 -1.70
N VAL A 34 -18.35 19.35 -1.09
CA VAL A 34 -18.75 17.99 -1.46
C VAL A 34 -19.33 17.30 -0.24
N ARG A 35 -20.61 16.93 -0.28
CA ARG A 35 -21.32 16.26 0.83
C ARG A 35 -21.91 14.92 0.38
N GLY A 36 -22.19 14.05 1.35
CA GLY A 36 -22.80 12.74 1.09
C GLY A 36 -21.87 11.80 0.31
N VAL A 37 -22.44 10.99 -0.58
CA VAL A 37 -21.72 9.90 -1.29
C VAL A 37 -20.61 10.42 -2.22
N ALA A 38 -20.64 11.69 -2.61
CA ALA A 38 -19.63 12.28 -3.47
C ALA A 38 -18.27 12.49 -2.77
N LEU A 39 -18.26 12.69 -1.44
CA LEU A 39 -17.03 12.90 -0.68
C LEU A 39 -16.10 11.66 -0.67
N PRO A 40 -16.55 10.44 -0.31
CA PRO A 40 -15.69 9.26 -0.34
C PRO A 40 -15.21 8.91 -1.75
N ILE A 41 -16.02 9.16 -2.79
CA ILE A 41 -15.62 9.00 -4.19
C ILE A 41 -14.49 9.97 -4.53
N ALA A 42 -14.62 11.25 -4.17
CA ALA A 42 -13.59 12.25 -4.42
C ALA A 42 -12.27 11.96 -3.68
N LEU A 43 -12.35 11.53 -2.42
CA LEU A 43 -11.18 11.12 -1.62
C LEU A 43 -10.49 9.89 -2.20
N PHE A 44 -11.26 8.95 -2.75
CA PHE A 44 -10.70 7.78 -3.42
C PHE A 44 -10.04 8.11 -4.76
N VAL A 45 -10.69 8.90 -5.61
CA VAL A 45 -10.09 9.38 -6.86
C VAL A 45 -8.79 10.12 -6.55
N TRP A 46 -8.79 10.98 -5.53
CA TRP A 46 -7.58 11.62 -5.03
C TRP A 46 -6.53 10.60 -4.57
N PHE A 47 -6.90 9.61 -3.76
CA PHE A 47 -5.98 8.58 -3.27
C PHE A 47 -5.33 7.80 -4.41
N VAL A 48 -6.11 7.43 -5.43
CA VAL A 48 -5.61 6.76 -6.64
C VAL A 48 -4.64 7.65 -7.42
N VAL A 49 -4.99 8.93 -7.61
CA VAL A 49 -4.12 9.92 -8.28
C VAL A 49 -2.84 10.15 -7.48
N TYR A 50 -2.93 10.24 -6.16
CA TYR A 50 -1.79 10.39 -5.26
C TYR A 50 -0.88 9.17 -5.32
N LEU A 51 -1.45 7.96 -5.28
CA LEU A 51 -0.70 6.71 -5.36
C LEU A 51 -0.03 6.55 -6.73
N ALA A 52 -0.71 6.90 -7.82
CA ALA A 52 -0.13 6.96 -9.15
C ALA A 52 0.99 8.00 -9.26
N TYR A 53 0.79 9.22 -8.73
CA TYR A 53 1.81 10.27 -8.69
C TYR A 53 3.05 9.81 -7.93
N VAL A 54 2.89 9.24 -6.74
CA VAL A 54 4.00 8.73 -5.93
C VAL A 54 4.68 7.56 -6.64
N PHE A 55 3.92 6.63 -7.22
CA PHE A 55 4.47 5.48 -7.89
C PHE A 55 5.27 5.85 -9.15
N PHE A 56 4.66 6.57 -10.08
CA PHE A 56 5.31 6.99 -11.32
C PHE A 56 6.40 8.04 -11.08
N GLY A 57 6.20 8.96 -10.13
CA GLY A 57 7.18 9.96 -9.74
C GLY A 57 8.44 9.31 -9.16
N THR A 58 8.30 8.42 -8.18
CA THR A 58 9.46 7.69 -7.63
C THR A 58 10.05 6.67 -8.61
N ALA A 59 9.28 6.13 -9.56
CA ALA A 59 9.81 5.31 -10.64
C ALA A 59 10.70 6.12 -11.59
N ARG A 60 10.28 7.34 -11.96
CA ARG A 60 11.07 8.27 -12.78
C ARG A 60 12.30 8.79 -12.05
N LEU A 61 12.18 9.12 -10.76
CA LEU A 61 13.31 9.60 -9.96
C LEU A 61 14.37 8.54 -9.68
N LYS A 62 13.96 7.27 -9.61
CA LYS A 62 14.85 6.13 -9.42
C LYS A 62 15.27 5.48 -10.75
N ALA A 63 14.85 6.02 -11.90
CA ALA A 63 15.23 5.48 -13.21
C ALA A 63 16.75 5.48 -13.36
N GLY A 64 17.31 4.32 -13.72
CA GLY A 64 18.77 4.10 -13.81
C GLY A 64 19.47 3.76 -12.49
N ARG A 65 18.79 3.81 -11.34
CA ARG A 65 19.34 3.42 -10.02
C ARG A 65 18.79 2.11 -9.45
N ILE A 66 17.69 1.61 -10.03
CA ILE A 66 17.05 0.35 -9.63
C ILE A 66 17.34 -0.73 -10.65
N GLY A 67 17.69 -1.93 -10.17
CA GLY A 67 17.88 -3.09 -11.03
C GLY A 67 16.60 -3.49 -11.77
N PRO A 68 16.72 -4.24 -12.88
CA PRO A 68 15.58 -4.65 -13.70
C PRO A 68 14.58 -5.53 -12.93
N VAL A 69 15.03 -6.31 -11.96
CA VAL A 69 14.17 -7.14 -11.09
C VAL A 69 13.28 -6.26 -10.21
N MET A 70 13.88 -5.34 -9.44
CA MET A 70 13.16 -4.38 -8.62
C MET A 70 12.16 -3.54 -9.46
N GLN A 71 12.50 -3.16 -10.68
CA GLN A 71 11.58 -2.44 -11.57
C GLN A 71 10.36 -3.28 -11.95
N ARG A 72 10.55 -4.57 -12.29
CA ARG A 72 9.45 -5.51 -12.59
C ARG A 72 8.57 -5.74 -11.35
N TYR A 73 9.19 -5.95 -10.20
CA TYR A 73 8.48 -6.10 -8.92
C TYR A 73 7.61 -4.89 -8.62
N ARG A 74 8.18 -3.69 -8.65
CA ARG A 74 7.45 -2.44 -8.42
C ARG A 74 6.26 -2.29 -9.37
N ARG A 75 6.45 -2.59 -10.66
CA ARG A 75 5.37 -2.53 -11.66
C ARG A 75 4.26 -3.51 -11.33
N ARG A 76 4.58 -4.78 -11.03
CA ARG A 76 3.58 -5.79 -10.65
C ARG A 76 2.85 -5.41 -9.36
N LEU A 77 3.57 -4.89 -8.38
CA LEU A 77 3.01 -4.44 -7.10
C LEU A 77 2.01 -3.29 -7.32
N ALA A 78 2.38 -2.29 -8.12
CA ALA A 78 1.47 -1.19 -8.44
C ALA A 78 0.23 -1.66 -9.19
N ILE A 79 0.37 -2.54 -10.17
CA ILE A 79 -0.79 -3.12 -10.86
C ILE A 79 -1.71 -3.82 -9.86
N ALA A 80 -1.17 -4.66 -8.97
CA ALA A 80 -1.97 -5.36 -7.96
C ALA A 80 -2.68 -4.40 -7.00
N LEU A 81 -2.01 -3.35 -6.52
CA LEU A 81 -2.59 -2.35 -5.63
C LEU A 81 -3.65 -1.48 -6.33
N MET A 82 -3.45 -1.14 -7.60
CA MET A 82 -4.44 -0.40 -8.39
C MET A 82 -5.68 -1.26 -8.63
N THR A 83 -5.50 -2.54 -8.97
CA THR A 83 -6.60 -3.51 -9.08
C THR A 83 -7.34 -3.66 -7.75
N TYR A 84 -6.61 -3.74 -6.63
CA TYR A 84 -7.20 -3.76 -5.28
C TYR A 84 -8.12 -2.57 -5.06
N CYS A 85 -7.63 -1.35 -5.33
CA CYS A 85 -8.42 -0.13 -5.14
C CYS A 85 -9.71 -0.16 -5.95
N VAL A 86 -9.62 -0.49 -7.24
CA VAL A 86 -10.79 -0.55 -8.15
C VAL A 86 -11.79 -1.60 -7.69
N VAL A 87 -11.33 -2.81 -7.36
CA VAL A 87 -12.19 -3.92 -6.94
C VAL A 87 -12.85 -3.62 -5.59
N LEU A 88 -12.10 -3.07 -4.63
CA LEU A 88 -12.63 -2.67 -3.32
C LEU A 88 -13.74 -1.64 -3.47
N MET A 89 -13.52 -0.61 -4.29
CA MET A 89 -14.52 0.43 -4.50
C MET A 89 -15.77 -0.12 -5.20
N GLY A 90 -15.58 -0.93 -6.24
CA GLY A 90 -16.68 -1.61 -6.92
C GLY A 90 -17.49 -2.46 -5.95
N SER A 91 -16.81 -3.25 -5.11
CA SER A 91 -17.44 -4.07 -4.07
C SER A 91 -18.25 -3.23 -3.08
N ILE A 92 -17.66 -2.19 -2.49
CA ILE A 92 -18.34 -1.29 -1.55
C ILE A 92 -19.55 -0.61 -2.21
N TYR A 93 -19.40 -0.14 -3.45
CA TYR A 93 -20.49 0.51 -4.17
C TYR A 93 -21.67 -0.44 -4.41
N LEU A 94 -21.39 -1.64 -4.93
CA LEU A 94 -22.40 -2.67 -5.17
C LEU A 94 -23.12 -3.08 -3.88
N LEU A 95 -22.37 -3.31 -2.80
CA LEU A 95 -22.92 -3.72 -1.50
C LEU A 95 -23.82 -2.64 -0.85
N HIS A 96 -23.60 -1.35 -1.14
CA HIS A 96 -24.42 -0.27 -0.59
C HIS A 96 -25.61 0.13 -1.47
N ARG A 97 -25.56 -0.17 -2.78
CA ARG A 97 -26.55 0.31 -3.76
C ARG A 97 -27.46 -0.77 -4.31
N VAL A 98 -27.07 -2.03 -4.18
CA VAL A 98 -27.79 -3.17 -4.71
C VAL A 98 -28.03 -4.16 -3.58
N ASP A 99 -29.27 -4.61 -3.43
CA ASP A 99 -29.63 -5.68 -2.50
C ASP A 99 -29.13 -7.03 -3.03
N LEU A 100 -27.82 -7.25 -2.86
CA LEU A 100 -27.17 -8.50 -3.22
C LEU A 100 -27.53 -9.58 -2.21
N SER A 101 -27.93 -10.75 -2.69
CA SER A 101 -28.26 -11.91 -1.86
C SER A 101 -27.65 -13.20 -2.42
N GLY A 102 -27.57 -14.22 -1.58
CA GLY A 102 -27.05 -15.54 -1.97
C GLY A 102 -25.57 -15.52 -2.40
N PRO A 103 -25.18 -16.38 -3.35
CA PRO A 103 -23.78 -16.53 -3.77
C PRO A 103 -23.13 -15.24 -4.33
N LEU A 104 -23.93 -14.36 -4.95
CA LEU A 104 -23.42 -13.12 -5.52
C LEU A 104 -22.88 -12.16 -4.45
N LEU A 105 -23.55 -12.11 -3.29
CA LEU A 105 -23.09 -11.32 -2.14
C LEU A 105 -21.69 -11.76 -1.71
N TRP A 106 -21.45 -13.07 -1.63
CA TRP A 106 -20.18 -13.64 -1.19
C TRP A 106 -19.06 -13.31 -2.18
N LEU A 107 -19.33 -13.44 -3.48
CA LEU A 107 -18.38 -13.10 -4.53
C LEU A 107 -17.99 -11.62 -4.47
N VAL A 108 -18.97 -10.71 -4.38
CA VAL A 108 -18.72 -9.27 -4.33
C VAL A 108 -17.98 -8.88 -3.05
N ALA A 109 -18.38 -9.43 -1.89
CA ALA A 109 -17.73 -9.13 -0.61
C ALA A 109 -16.29 -9.65 -0.53
N ALA A 110 -16.01 -10.82 -1.12
CA ALA A 110 -14.67 -11.43 -1.11
C ALA A 110 -13.76 -10.95 -2.26
N ALA A 111 -14.31 -10.34 -3.32
CA ALA A 111 -13.56 -9.89 -4.49
C ALA A 111 -12.29 -9.06 -4.15
N PRO A 112 -12.30 -8.13 -3.17
CA PRO A 112 -11.12 -7.34 -2.84
C PRO A 112 -9.96 -8.16 -2.24
N ALA A 113 -10.22 -9.39 -1.78
CA ALA A 113 -9.17 -10.28 -1.31
C ALA A 113 -8.28 -10.78 -2.46
N ILE A 114 -8.81 -10.93 -3.68
CA ILE A 114 -8.06 -11.49 -4.82
C ILE A 114 -6.83 -10.63 -5.17
N PRO A 115 -6.93 -9.30 -5.31
CA PRO A 115 -5.76 -8.47 -5.57
C PRO A 115 -4.75 -8.46 -4.42
N ILE A 116 -5.20 -8.57 -3.16
CA ILE A 116 -4.33 -8.67 -1.98
C ILE A 116 -3.51 -9.96 -2.02
N LEU A 117 -4.14 -11.09 -2.36
CA LEU A 117 -3.43 -12.36 -2.59
C LEU A 117 -2.44 -12.23 -3.75
N GLY A 118 -2.80 -11.49 -4.79
CA GLY A 118 -1.89 -11.13 -5.87
C GLY A 118 -0.64 -10.38 -5.40
N VAL A 119 -0.76 -9.47 -4.41
CA VAL A 119 0.40 -8.79 -3.82
C VAL A 119 1.34 -9.80 -3.14
N LEU A 120 0.81 -10.77 -2.39
CA LEU A 120 1.62 -11.83 -1.76
C LEU A 120 2.37 -12.66 -2.80
N VAL A 121 1.71 -13.03 -3.90
CA VAL A 121 2.36 -13.73 -5.03
C VAL A 121 3.48 -12.87 -5.62
N VAL A 122 3.26 -11.57 -5.80
CA VAL A 122 4.26 -10.65 -6.34
C VAL A 122 5.47 -10.50 -5.40
N MET A 123 5.25 -10.50 -4.08
CA MET A 123 6.34 -10.54 -3.09
C MET A 123 7.15 -11.84 -3.19
N GLY A 124 6.49 -13.00 -3.31
CA GLY A 124 7.18 -14.28 -3.50
C GLY A 124 7.96 -14.35 -4.82
N LEU A 125 7.38 -13.84 -5.92
CA LEU A 125 8.06 -13.77 -7.22
C LEU A 125 9.31 -12.89 -7.16
N TYR A 126 9.28 -11.79 -6.40
CA TYR A 126 10.47 -10.97 -6.22
C TYR A 126 11.59 -11.72 -5.52
N LEU A 127 11.32 -12.44 -4.43
CA LEU A 127 12.34 -13.24 -3.74
C LEU A 127 12.95 -14.32 -4.63
N LYS A 128 12.18 -14.86 -5.59
CA LYS A 128 12.65 -15.84 -6.56
C LYS A 128 13.48 -15.22 -7.70
N GLU A 129 13.10 -14.02 -8.13
CA GLU A 129 13.74 -13.33 -9.26
C GLU A 129 14.97 -12.51 -8.87
N GLU A 130 15.13 -12.15 -7.59
CA GLU A 130 16.23 -11.32 -7.10
C GLU A 130 17.53 -12.15 -7.00
N PRO A 131 18.55 -11.86 -7.84
CA PRO A 131 19.82 -12.59 -7.81
C PRO A 131 20.70 -12.22 -6.62
N ASP A 132 20.50 -11.04 -6.04
CA ASP A 132 21.30 -10.56 -4.91
C ASP A 132 20.81 -11.19 -3.60
N GLU A 133 21.67 -12.00 -2.99
CA GLU A 133 21.36 -12.69 -1.73
C GLU A 133 21.17 -11.72 -0.56
N PHE A 134 21.88 -10.59 -0.55
CA PHE A 134 21.73 -9.57 0.47
C PHE A 134 20.35 -8.91 0.38
N GLU A 135 19.93 -8.51 -0.81
CA GLU A 135 18.59 -7.94 -1.04
C GLU A 135 17.48 -8.93 -0.66
N ARG A 136 17.66 -10.20 -1.00
CA ARG A 136 16.73 -11.28 -0.62
C ARG A 136 16.68 -11.45 0.90
N ALA A 137 17.83 -11.49 1.57
CA ALA A 137 17.91 -11.63 3.02
C ALA A 137 17.24 -10.45 3.76
N VAL A 138 17.54 -9.21 3.34
CA VAL A 138 16.91 -8.01 3.89
C VAL A 138 15.39 -8.06 3.74
N HIS A 139 14.89 -8.48 2.58
CA HIS A 139 13.45 -8.57 2.35
C HIS A 139 12.78 -9.67 3.16
N VAL A 140 13.40 -10.84 3.31
CA VAL A 140 12.89 -11.93 4.15
C VAL A 140 12.88 -11.53 5.62
N GLU A 141 13.97 -10.96 6.14
CA GLU A 141 14.03 -10.47 7.52
C GLU A 141 12.96 -9.40 7.77
N ALA A 142 12.80 -8.47 6.83
CA ALA A 142 11.75 -7.46 6.91
C ALA A 142 10.35 -8.09 6.97
N MET A 143 10.08 -9.15 6.20
CA MET A 143 8.78 -9.85 6.22
C MET A 143 8.55 -10.54 7.57
N ILE A 144 9.60 -11.09 8.18
CA ILE A 144 9.54 -11.67 9.53
C ILE A 144 9.20 -10.58 10.56
N TRP A 145 9.81 -9.39 10.47
CA TRP A 145 9.43 -8.24 11.30
C TRP A 145 7.96 -7.85 11.11
N GLY A 146 7.50 -7.79 9.85
CA GLY A 146 6.10 -7.52 9.54
C GLY A 146 5.15 -8.53 10.17
N LEU A 147 5.47 -9.82 10.04
CA LEU A 147 4.71 -10.91 10.65
C LEU A 147 4.72 -10.84 12.18
N GLY A 148 5.88 -10.58 12.79
CA GLY A 148 6.01 -10.44 14.24
C GLY A 148 5.16 -9.32 14.81
N VAL A 149 5.13 -8.16 14.14
CA VAL A 149 4.26 -7.03 14.53
C VAL A 149 2.78 -7.41 14.38
N VAL A 150 2.40 -8.02 13.26
CA VAL A 150 1.02 -8.49 13.07
C VAL A 150 0.62 -9.44 14.19
N LEU A 151 1.40 -10.51 14.42
CA LEU A 151 1.11 -11.50 15.45
C LEU A 151 0.98 -10.85 16.83
N ALA A 152 1.89 -9.97 17.21
CA ALA A 152 1.84 -9.29 18.50
C ALA A 152 0.58 -8.41 18.63
N VAL A 153 0.33 -7.53 17.67
CA VAL A 153 -0.79 -6.57 17.71
C VAL A 153 -2.13 -7.30 17.67
N THR A 154 -2.32 -8.23 16.74
CA THR A 154 -3.60 -8.95 16.61
C THR A 154 -3.87 -9.86 17.79
N THR A 155 -2.83 -10.47 18.38
CA THR A 155 -2.99 -11.33 19.57
C THR A 155 -3.41 -10.52 20.78
N VAL A 156 -2.70 -9.41 21.06
CA VAL A 156 -3.05 -8.52 22.18
C VAL A 156 -4.46 -7.95 22.00
N TRP A 157 -4.79 -7.46 20.80
CA TRP A 157 -6.14 -6.95 20.52
C TRP A 157 -7.20 -8.05 20.67
N GLY A 158 -6.93 -9.25 20.17
CA GLY A 158 -7.81 -10.40 20.30
C GLY A 158 -8.10 -10.76 21.77
N PHE A 159 -7.08 -10.78 22.63
CA PHE A 159 -7.29 -11.01 24.06
C PHE A 159 -8.11 -9.91 24.72
N LEU A 160 -7.82 -8.64 24.42
CA LEU A 160 -8.60 -7.52 24.94
C LEU A 160 -10.06 -7.58 24.46
N SER A 161 -10.30 -8.01 23.21
CA SER A 161 -11.64 -8.18 22.68
C SER A 161 -12.39 -9.35 23.34
N ASN A 162 -11.71 -10.47 23.59
CA ASN A 162 -12.30 -11.62 24.30
C ASN A 162 -12.66 -11.28 25.75
N ALA A 163 -11.93 -10.35 26.37
CA ALA A 163 -12.22 -9.81 27.69
C ALA A 163 -13.28 -8.68 27.68
N ASN A 164 -13.89 -8.38 26.52
CA ASN A 164 -14.85 -7.29 26.31
C ASN A 164 -14.31 -5.88 26.66
N VAL A 165 -12.99 -5.67 26.60
CA VAL A 165 -12.34 -4.38 26.88
C VAL A 165 -12.38 -3.46 25.64
N VAL A 166 -12.25 -4.05 24.45
CA VAL A 166 -12.26 -3.36 23.14
C VAL A 166 -13.13 -4.12 22.14
N PRO A 167 -13.64 -3.46 21.08
CA PRO A 167 -14.37 -4.17 20.02
C PRO A 167 -13.46 -5.12 19.22
N ALA A 168 -14.09 -6.04 18.49
CA ALA A 168 -13.40 -6.96 17.60
C ALA A 168 -12.48 -6.22 16.62
N PRO A 169 -11.26 -6.74 16.37
CA PRO A 169 -10.29 -6.06 15.53
C PRO A 169 -10.79 -5.95 14.08
N PRO A 170 -10.58 -4.80 13.41
CA PRO A 170 -10.88 -4.65 12.00
C PRO A 170 -9.90 -5.47 11.15
N LEU A 171 -10.25 -6.74 10.87
CA LEU A 171 -9.35 -7.71 10.22
C LEU A 171 -8.83 -7.27 8.84
N PHE A 172 -9.57 -6.41 8.14
CA PHE A 172 -9.13 -5.84 6.86
C PHE A 172 -7.88 -4.96 6.98
N LEU A 173 -7.53 -4.47 8.18
CA LEU A 173 -6.32 -3.68 8.45
C LEU A 173 -5.09 -4.52 8.75
N VAL A 174 -5.23 -5.85 8.92
CA VAL A 174 -4.10 -6.74 9.23
C VAL A 174 -3.06 -6.74 8.11
N PHE A 175 -3.49 -6.77 6.84
CA PHE A 175 -2.57 -6.71 5.72
C PHE A 175 -1.88 -5.34 5.55
N PRO A 176 -2.59 -4.20 5.65
CA PRO A 176 -1.94 -2.89 5.74
C PRO A 176 -0.90 -2.79 6.87
N LEU A 177 -1.22 -3.32 8.06
CA LEU A 177 -0.29 -3.36 9.19
C LEU A 177 0.98 -4.13 8.81
N PHE A 178 0.84 -5.32 8.23
CA PHE A 178 1.98 -6.09 7.71
C PHE A 178 2.82 -5.27 6.74
N CYS A 179 2.21 -4.63 5.73
CA CYS A 179 2.93 -3.86 4.72
C CYS A 179 3.69 -2.67 5.30
N VAL A 180 3.09 -1.96 6.27
CA VAL A 180 3.75 -0.81 6.94
C VAL A 180 4.95 -1.29 7.73
N SER A 181 4.78 -2.31 8.56
CA SER A 181 5.87 -2.88 9.37
C SER A 181 6.99 -3.46 8.49
N TRP A 182 6.63 -4.15 7.40
CA TRP A 182 7.56 -4.67 6.41
C TRP A 182 8.33 -3.57 5.66
N GLY A 183 7.67 -2.47 5.29
CA GLY A 183 8.30 -1.35 4.60
C GLY A 183 9.23 -0.56 5.51
N LEU A 184 8.82 -0.33 6.76
CA LEU A 184 9.58 0.44 7.74
C LEU A 184 10.79 -0.31 8.28
N SER A 185 10.78 -1.64 8.34
CA SER A 185 11.90 -2.42 8.87
C SER A 185 13.13 -2.43 7.94
N GLN A 186 12.93 -2.33 6.62
CA GLN A 186 14.02 -2.46 5.65
C GLN A 186 15.18 -1.45 5.83
N PRO A 187 14.94 -0.13 6.01
CA PRO A 187 16.02 0.82 6.29
C PRO A 187 16.78 0.52 7.60
N PHE A 188 16.07 0.08 8.65
CA PHE A 188 16.71 -0.27 9.92
C PHE A 188 17.61 -1.49 9.78
N ILE A 189 17.14 -2.52 9.08
CA ILE A 189 17.92 -3.74 8.80
C ILE A 189 19.17 -3.38 7.99
N ARG A 190 19.03 -2.59 6.92
CA ARG A 190 20.17 -2.20 6.08
C ARG A 190 21.25 -1.42 6.83
N ARG A 191 20.86 -0.55 7.77
CA ARG A 191 21.80 0.21 8.61
C ARG A 191 22.67 -0.67 9.51
N ARG A 192 22.23 -1.89 9.82
CA ARG A 192 23.02 -2.84 10.62
C ARG A 192 24.21 -3.43 9.85
N TYR A 193 24.16 -3.40 8.52
CA TYR A 193 25.18 -3.96 7.63
C TYR A 193 26.12 -2.89 7.04
N GLN A 194 25.97 -1.63 7.46
CA GLN A 194 26.86 -0.52 7.13
C GLN A 194 27.87 -0.31 8.26
#